data_AF-A9V8J6-F1
#
_entry.id   AF-A9V8J6-F1
#
_cell.length_a   1.000
_cell.length_b   1.000
_cell.length_c   1.000
_cell.angle_alpha   90.00
_cell.angle_beta   90.00
_cell.angle_gamma   90.00
#
_symmetry.space_group_name_H-M   'P 1'
#
loop_
_entity.id
_entity.type
_entity.pdbx_description
1 polymer ?
#
loop_
_entity_poly.entity_id
_entity_poly.type
_entity_poly.pdbx_seq_one_letter_code
_entity_poly.pdbx_strand_id
1 'polypeptide(L)'
;MLTSGADGPNGAFSLSLSVSLSVSDLSRPVNMASPTKEQVDQVEADFKQVQDEICAFLASAGAKAFREDAWDYHKGVGGGRTRVWEVERVQADNTLQPDPTNMPIWEKGACNFSGIQGSDLPPSAVQAWKLPENCPYRATGVSLIIHPSNPWVPTIHMNIRFFICGDRWWFGGGVDLTPYYPILSQVVEFHRLLRELCEEHGVSYDTLKQRCDEYFWLAHRNESRGIGGLFWDSMSDDFEKNKAFAIGLGRLFIKLYGLFVENQRLPYTQAQREFQLYRRGRYVEFNLIYDRGTQFGLKSNGRTESILVSLPATVHYQYDYTPRPGTPEGYLYAHFLKFQDWLNLDQADQEAMSPPPNYCPAPAASIQTRPSSGAKCPFSTCPCPCPCASAAGSNRFGCHARIASHAITAGVVLALGAAFYHKFLRQ
;
A
#
# COMPACT_ATOMS: atom_id res chain seq x y z
N MET A 1 -26.66 48.83 1.84
CA MET A 1 -25.84 49.38 0.73
C MET A 1 -24.38 49.22 1.17
N LEU A 2 -23.68 48.16 0.75
CA LEU A 2 -22.78 48.10 -0.44
C LEU A 2 -21.59 49.07 -0.24
N THR A 3 -20.30 48.69 -0.20
CA THR A 3 -19.49 47.76 -1.04
C THR A 3 -18.13 47.53 -0.31
N SER A 4 -17.67 46.28 -0.12
CA SER A 4 -16.68 45.49 -0.90
C SER A 4 -15.26 46.06 -1.02
N GLY A 5 -14.30 45.31 -0.50
CA GLY A 5 -12.86 45.47 -0.72
C GLY A 5 -12.12 44.30 -0.08
N ALA A 6 -12.25 43.11 -0.68
CA ALA A 6 -11.54 41.91 -0.28
C ALA A 6 -10.33 41.75 -1.20
N ASP A 7 -9.13 42.05 -0.68
CA ASP A 7 -7.86 41.59 -1.24
C ASP A 7 -7.24 40.61 -0.23
N GLY A 8 -7.40 39.31 -0.52
CA GLY A 8 -6.77 38.23 0.23
C GLY A 8 -5.39 37.91 -0.35
N PRO A 9 -4.34 37.72 0.47
CA PRO A 9 -3.05 37.25 -0.03
C PRO A 9 -2.94 35.72 0.01
N ASN A 10 -2.15 35.20 -0.93
CA ASN A 10 -1.54 33.87 -1.00
C ASN A 10 -2.34 32.79 -1.74
N GLY A 11 -2.24 32.87 -3.08
CA GLY A 11 -2.59 31.80 -4.01
C GLY A 11 -1.83 30.52 -3.68
N ALA A 12 -2.60 29.50 -3.30
CA ALA A 12 -2.11 28.16 -3.02
C ALA A 12 -1.76 27.45 -4.33
N PHE A 13 -0.53 26.97 -4.43
CA PHE A 13 -0.04 26.13 -5.52
C PHE A 13 -0.63 24.72 -5.37
N SER A 14 -0.99 24.02 -6.44
CA SER A 14 -1.32 22.59 -6.36
C SER A 14 -0.86 21.70 -7.53
N LEU A 15 -0.58 20.45 -7.20
CA LEU A 15 -0.05 19.35 -8.02
C LEU A 15 -0.57 18.03 -7.42
N SER A 16 -1.80 17.65 -7.70
CA SER A 16 -2.46 16.41 -7.19
C SER A 16 -1.82 15.09 -7.63
N LEU A 17 -0.62 15.11 -8.21
CA LEU A 17 0.13 13.92 -8.56
C LEU A 17 0.70 13.27 -7.28
N SER A 18 0.09 12.16 -6.85
CA SER A 18 0.83 11.05 -6.24
C SER A 18 1.55 10.20 -7.30
N VAL A 19 1.69 10.70 -8.53
CA VAL A 19 2.58 10.17 -9.55
C VAL A 19 4.01 10.45 -9.09
N SER A 20 4.60 9.46 -8.42
CA SER A 20 6.04 9.41 -8.16
C SER A 20 6.78 9.41 -9.50
N LEU A 21 7.15 10.59 -10.00
CA LEU A 21 8.06 10.73 -11.14
C LEU A 21 9.48 10.59 -10.58
N SER A 22 9.98 9.37 -10.59
CA SER A 22 11.21 8.97 -9.94
C SER A 22 12.19 8.45 -11.00
N VAL A 23 12.72 9.38 -11.79
CA VAL A 23 13.60 9.04 -12.90
C VAL A 23 14.96 8.58 -12.35
N SER A 24 15.22 7.28 -12.42
CA SER A 24 16.57 6.73 -12.43
C SER A 24 16.94 6.43 -13.88
N ASP A 25 17.71 7.35 -14.47
CA ASP A 25 18.51 7.14 -15.67
C ASP A 25 17.81 7.27 -17.05
N LEU A 26 17.48 8.51 -17.46
CA LEU A 26 17.16 8.89 -18.85
C LEU A 26 18.42 9.06 -19.73
N SER A 27 19.50 8.30 -19.50
CA SER A 27 20.75 8.40 -20.28
C SER A 27 20.68 7.76 -21.67
N ARG A 28 19.56 7.13 -22.05
CA ARG A 28 19.42 6.48 -23.37
C ARG A 28 19.23 7.48 -24.52
N PRO A 29 19.82 7.21 -25.70
CA PRO A 29 19.83 8.13 -26.83
C PRO A 29 18.44 8.38 -27.41
N VAL A 30 18.21 9.65 -27.77
CA VAL A 30 16.97 10.30 -28.24
C VAL A 30 16.67 9.94 -29.70
N ASN A 31 16.58 8.65 -30.03
CA ASN A 31 16.23 8.21 -31.38
C ASN A 31 14.92 7.41 -31.40
N MET A 32 13.95 7.91 -30.64
CA MET A 32 12.59 7.37 -30.54
C MET A 32 11.64 8.47 -31.01
N ALA A 33 10.76 8.17 -31.97
CA ALA A 33 9.74 9.12 -32.38
C ALA A 33 8.85 9.48 -31.18
N SER A 34 8.61 10.77 -30.97
CA SER A 34 7.65 11.23 -29.96
C SER A 34 6.26 10.69 -30.28
N PRO A 35 5.49 10.20 -29.29
CA PRO A 35 4.14 9.74 -29.54
C PRO A 35 3.26 10.89 -30.02
N THR A 36 2.32 10.58 -30.91
CA THR A 36 1.37 11.57 -31.43
C THR A 36 0.39 12.00 -30.35
N LYS A 37 -0.30 13.12 -30.59
CA LYS A 37 -1.34 13.59 -29.69
C LYS A 37 -2.43 12.53 -29.48
N GLU A 38 -2.83 11.85 -30.55
CA GLU A 38 -3.85 10.79 -30.53
C GLU A 38 -3.40 9.60 -29.67
N GLN A 39 -2.13 9.21 -29.76
CA GLN A 39 -1.56 8.16 -28.92
C GLN A 39 -1.61 8.54 -27.44
N VAL A 40 -1.24 9.77 -27.09
CA VAL A 40 -1.29 10.25 -25.70
C VAL A 40 -2.73 10.37 -25.19
N ASP A 41 -3.66 10.85 -26.03
CA ASP A 41 -5.10 10.92 -25.70
C ASP A 41 -5.67 9.52 -25.44
N GLN A 42 -5.25 8.53 -26.22
CA GLN A 42 -5.65 7.14 -26.03
C GLN A 42 -5.11 6.56 -24.71
N VAL A 43 -3.86 6.84 -24.34
CA VAL A 43 -3.32 6.41 -23.02
C VAL A 43 -4.18 6.95 -21.88
N GLU A 44 -4.58 8.22 -21.95
CA GLU A 44 -5.45 8.83 -20.94
C GLU A 44 -6.82 8.15 -20.87
N ALA A 45 -7.43 7.86 -22.02
CA ALA A 45 -8.71 7.15 -22.10
C ALA A 45 -8.62 5.72 -21.54
N ASP A 46 -7.56 4.99 -21.92
CA ASP A 46 -7.32 3.62 -21.45
C ASP A 46 -7.12 3.59 -19.93
N PHE A 47 -6.38 4.56 -19.37
CA PHE A 47 -6.19 4.67 -17.92
C PHE A 47 -7.49 5.03 -17.17
N LYS A 48 -8.35 5.88 -17.74
CA LYS A 48 -9.69 6.09 -17.19
C LYS A 48 -10.46 4.77 -17.14
N GLN A 49 -10.46 4.00 -18.22
CA GLN A 49 -11.14 2.71 -18.28
C GLN A 49 -10.58 1.71 -17.26
N VAL A 50 -9.26 1.63 -17.09
CA VAL A 50 -8.63 0.78 -16.06
C VAL A 50 -9.14 1.14 -14.66
N GLN A 51 -9.25 2.43 -14.33
CA GLN A 51 -9.83 2.85 -13.05
C GLN A 51 -11.29 2.40 -12.91
N ASP A 52 -12.10 2.50 -13.96
CA ASP A 52 -13.50 2.04 -13.96
C ASP A 52 -13.60 0.52 -13.69
N GLU A 53 -12.78 -0.28 -14.36
CA GLU A 53 -12.71 -1.74 -14.20
C GLU A 53 -12.29 -2.13 -12.77
N ILE A 54 -11.25 -1.49 -12.22
CA ILE A 54 -10.77 -1.73 -10.85
C ILE A 54 -11.83 -1.34 -9.83
N CYS A 55 -12.45 -0.17 -9.98
CA CYS A 55 -13.47 0.30 -9.05
C CYS A 55 -14.72 -0.57 -9.08
N ALA A 56 -15.12 -1.09 -10.24
CA ALA A 56 -16.21 -2.05 -10.35
C ALA A 56 -15.92 -3.35 -9.60
N PHE A 57 -14.70 -3.87 -9.73
CA PHE A 57 -14.25 -5.05 -8.96
C PHE A 57 -14.25 -4.78 -7.44
N LEU A 58 -13.67 -3.66 -7.00
CA LEU A 58 -13.63 -3.34 -5.57
C LEU A 58 -15.04 -3.12 -4.99
N ALA A 59 -15.94 -2.46 -5.72
CA ALA A 59 -17.32 -2.27 -5.30
C ALA A 59 -18.06 -3.61 -5.15
N SER A 60 -17.89 -4.54 -6.11
CA SER A 60 -18.53 -5.86 -6.05
C SER A 60 -17.98 -6.73 -4.92
N ALA A 61 -16.67 -6.65 -4.66
CA ALA A 61 -16.01 -7.39 -3.59
C ALA A 61 -16.38 -6.90 -2.18
N GLY A 62 -16.74 -5.62 -2.02
CA GLY A 62 -16.88 -4.99 -0.69
C GLY A 62 -18.23 -4.41 -0.30
N ALA A 63 -19.23 -4.49 -1.17
CA ALA A 63 -20.61 -4.08 -0.90
C ALA A 63 -20.82 -2.59 -0.50
N LYS A 64 -19.76 -1.76 -0.47
CA LYS A 64 -19.83 -0.31 -0.22
C LYS A 64 -19.45 0.47 -1.49
N ALA A 65 -20.32 1.41 -1.88
CA ALA A 65 -20.02 2.36 -2.93
C ALA A 65 -18.88 3.30 -2.50
N PHE A 66 -18.00 3.64 -3.45
CA PHE A 66 -17.00 4.68 -3.24
C PHE A 66 -17.64 6.07 -3.35
N ARG A 67 -17.07 7.06 -2.66
CA ARG A 67 -17.32 8.46 -2.94
C ARG A 67 -16.44 8.87 -4.12
N GLU A 68 -17.04 9.38 -5.17
CA GLU A 68 -16.31 10.02 -6.28
C GLU A 68 -16.16 11.52 -6.01
N ASP A 69 -14.96 12.02 -6.27
CA ASP A 69 -14.58 13.42 -6.15
C ASP A 69 -13.81 13.81 -7.42
N ALA A 70 -14.53 14.45 -8.34
CA ALA A 70 -14.00 14.98 -9.59
C ALA A 70 -13.48 16.41 -9.37
N TRP A 71 -12.32 16.71 -9.95
CA TRP A 71 -11.63 17.98 -9.74
C TRP A 71 -10.86 18.43 -10.99
N ASP A 72 -10.69 19.74 -11.13
CA ASP A 72 -9.96 20.35 -12.25
C ASP A 72 -8.54 20.78 -11.86
N TYR A 73 -7.63 20.73 -12.84
CA TYR A 73 -6.23 21.12 -12.62
C TYR A 73 -6.00 22.62 -12.78
N HIS A 74 -6.03 23.35 -11.67
CA HIS A 74 -5.88 24.83 -11.64
C HIS A 74 -4.59 25.44 -12.23
N LYS A 75 -3.52 24.68 -12.54
CA LYS A 75 -2.30 25.24 -13.20
C LYS A 75 -2.28 25.00 -14.72
N GLY A 76 -3.33 24.44 -15.28
CA GLY A 76 -3.37 24.14 -16.69
C GLY A 76 -4.71 23.56 -17.11
N VAL A 77 -4.67 22.47 -17.87
CA VAL A 77 -5.87 21.83 -18.44
C VAL A 77 -5.95 20.39 -17.95
N GLY A 78 -7.17 19.86 -17.86
CA GLY A 78 -7.44 18.52 -17.38
C GLY A 78 -7.80 18.51 -15.90
N GLY A 79 -7.55 17.40 -15.22
CA GLY A 79 -8.03 17.18 -13.87
C GLY A 79 -7.91 15.73 -13.45
N GLY A 80 -8.84 15.27 -12.61
CA GLY A 80 -8.90 13.88 -12.20
C GLY A 80 -10.18 13.52 -11.48
N ARG A 81 -10.30 12.23 -11.17
CA ARG A 81 -11.38 11.68 -10.35
C ARG A 81 -10.79 10.76 -9.28
N THR A 82 -11.03 11.15 -8.03
CA THR A 82 -10.61 10.40 -6.84
C THR A 82 -11.80 9.56 -6.39
N ARG A 83 -11.66 8.23 -6.35
CA ARG A 83 -12.70 7.32 -5.86
C ARG A 83 -12.28 6.70 -4.55
N VAL A 84 -12.94 7.07 -3.46
CA VAL A 84 -12.50 6.79 -2.10
C VAL A 84 -13.48 5.87 -1.37
N TRP A 85 -12.94 4.85 -0.71
CA TRP A 85 -13.61 4.09 0.34
C TRP A 85 -13.06 4.55 1.68
N GLU A 86 -13.94 4.89 2.61
CA GLU A 86 -13.56 5.22 3.97
C GLU A 86 -14.68 4.82 4.91
N VAL A 87 -14.34 4.17 6.02
CA VAL A 87 -15.31 3.81 7.06
C VAL A 87 -15.72 5.07 7.80
N GLU A 88 -17.03 5.24 7.94
CA GLU A 88 -17.59 6.30 8.78
C GLU A 88 -17.29 5.98 10.24
N ARG A 89 -16.83 7.00 10.97
CA ARG A 89 -16.64 6.91 12.41
C ARG A 89 -17.88 7.48 13.07
N VAL A 90 -18.58 6.64 13.84
CA VAL A 90 -19.77 7.07 14.59
C VAL A 90 -19.31 7.65 15.92
N GLN A 91 -19.95 8.73 16.34
CA GLN A 91 -19.72 9.35 17.64
C GLN A 91 -20.53 8.59 18.70
N ALA A 92 -20.00 7.47 19.18
CA ALA A 92 -20.41 6.92 20.46
C ALA A 92 -19.54 7.60 21.54
N ASP A 93 -20.08 7.88 22.74
CA ASP A 93 -19.32 8.20 23.97
C ASP A 93 -18.13 9.20 23.92
N ASN A 94 -18.15 10.20 23.02
CA ASN A 94 -17.02 11.10 22.72
C ASN A 94 -15.78 10.41 22.09
N THR A 95 -15.92 9.18 21.60
CA THR A 95 -14.91 8.52 20.79
C THR A 95 -15.38 8.34 19.34
N LEU A 96 -14.55 8.75 18.38
CA LEU A 96 -14.78 8.51 16.95
C LEU A 96 -14.21 7.13 16.59
N GLN A 97 -14.94 6.08 16.92
CA GLN A 97 -14.57 4.72 16.56
C GLN A 97 -15.48 4.18 15.43
N PRO A 98 -14.92 3.38 14.50
CA PRO A 98 -15.73 2.58 13.59
C PRO A 98 -16.65 1.65 14.38
N ASP A 99 -17.86 1.38 13.90
CA ASP A 99 -18.69 0.32 14.47
C ASP A 99 -18.00 -1.04 14.29
N PRO A 100 -17.51 -1.69 15.36
CA PRO A 100 -16.79 -2.94 15.24
C PRO A 100 -17.70 -4.09 14.78
N THR A 101 -19.02 -3.93 14.86
CA THR A 101 -20.00 -4.96 14.48
C THR A 101 -20.36 -4.94 13.00
N ASN A 102 -20.02 -3.87 12.27
CA ASN A 102 -20.36 -3.72 10.86
C ASN A 102 -19.22 -3.05 10.06
N MET A 103 -18.02 -3.64 10.14
CA MET A 103 -16.86 -3.19 9.37
C MET A 103 -16.95 -3.66 7.91
N PRO A 104 -16.98 -2.75 6.91
CA PRO A 104 -16.85 -3.16 5.52
C PRO A 104 -15.44 -3.72 5.26
N ILE A 105 -15.29 -4.51 4.21
CA ILE A 105 -13.97 -5.07 3.84
C ILE A 105 -12.93 -3.96 3.59
N TRP A 106 -13.31 -2.85 2.95
CA TRP A 106 -12.44 -1.71 2.71
C TRP A 106 -12.54 -0.73 3.86
N GLU A 107 -11.54 -0.73 4.75
CA GLU A 107 -11.52 0.22 5.86
C GLU A 107 -11.18 1.63 5.39
N LYS A 108 -10.16 1.73 4.54
CA LYS A 108 -9.81 2.95 3.82
C LYS A 108 -9.12 2.60 2.51
N GLY A 109 -9.34 3.37 1.47
CA GLY A 109 -8.59 3.22 0.24
C GLY A 109 -9.05 4.19 -0.82
N ALA A 110 -8.27 4.31 -1.88
CA ALA A 110 -8.67 5.10 -3.03
C ALA A 110 -8.12 4.50 -4.32
N CYS A 111 -8.84 4.74 -5.41
CA CYS A 111 -8.37 4.57 -6.76
C CYS A 111 -8.46 5.93 -7.46
N ASN A 112 -7.32 6.53 -7.70
CA ASN A 112 -7.17 7.88 -8.22
C ASN A 112 -6.81 7.82 -9.70
N PHE A 113 -7.54 8.58 -10.51
CA PHE A 113 -7.13 8.89 -11.88
C PHE A 113 -6.81 10.38 -11.97
N SER A 114 -5.77 10.72 -12.71
CA SER A 114 -5.47 12.10 -13.10
C SER A 114 -4.96 12.12 -14.54
N GLY A 115 -5.40 13.11 -15.31
CA GLY A 115 -4.87 13.46 -16.63
C GLY A 115 -4.73 14.97 -16.69
N ILE A 116 -3.48 15.46 -16.66
CA ILE A 116 -3.18 16.89 -16.57
C ILE A 116 -2.22 17.34 -17.67
N GLN A 117 -2.35 18.59 -18.05
CA GLN A 117 -1.46 19.30 -18.95
C GLN A 117 -1.06 20.64 -18.32
N GLY A 118 0.22 21.01 -18.44
CA GLY A 118 0.74 22.30 -17.97
C GLY A 118 1.80 22.86 -18.92
N SER A 119 2.10 24.15 -18.77
CA SER A 119 3.15 24.83 -19.56
C SER A 119 4.55 24.56 -19.04
N ASP A 120 4.71 24.50 -17.71
CA ASP A 120 6.02 24.50 -17.07
C ASP A 120 6.06 23.58 -15.84
N LEU A 121 7.20 22.93 -15.64
CA LEU A 121 7.49 22.16 -14.44
C LEU A 121 8.32 22.99 -13.45
N PRO A 122 8.26 22.67 -12.14
CA PRO A 122 9.15 23.28 -11.15
C PRO A 122 10.63 23.13 -11.57
N PRO A 123 11.50 24.15 -11.39
CA PRO A 123 12.90 24.07 -11.78
C PRO A 123 13.65 22.86 -11.21
N SER A 124 13.29 22.44 -9.99
CA SER A 124 13.83 21.23 -9.36
C SER A 124 13.52 19.95 -10.15
N ALA A 125 12.32 19.83 -10.73
CA ALA A 125 11.93 18.70 -11.57
C ALA A 125 12.62 18.76 -12.94
N VAL A 126 12.70 19.95 -13.55
CA VAL A 126 13.42 20.18 -14.81
C VAL A 126 14.88 19.73 -14.68
N GLN A 127 15.55 20.14 -13.61
CA GLN A 127 16.94 19.76 -13.33
C GLN A 127 17.08 18.26 -13.02
N ALA A 128 16.23 17.71 -12.16
CA ALA A 128 16.31 16.31 -11.75
C ALA A 128 16.07 15.35 -12.92
N TRP A 129 15.16 15.68 -13.83
CA TRP A 129 14.78 14.82 -14.97
C TRP A 129 15.44 15.23 -16.28
N LYS A 130 16.32 16.24 -16.25
CA LYS A 130 17.03 16.78 -17.42
C LYS A 130 16.08 17.12 -18.57
N LEU A 131 14.94 17.72 -18.23
CA LEU A 131 13.93 18.14 -19.21
C LEU A 131 14.34 19.47 -19.88
N PRO A 132 13.81 19.77 -21.07
CA PRO A 132 13.97 21.09 -21.66
C PRO A 132 13.29 22.15 -20.79
N GLU A 133 13.88 23.35 -20.72
CA GLU A 133 13.23 24.50 -20.10
C GLU A 133 11.99 24.93 -20.90
N ASN A 134 10.98 25.48 -20.22
CA ASN A 134 9.73 25.96 -20.83
C ASN A 134 9.03 24.92 -21.73
N CYS A 135 9.03 23.67 -21.27
CA CYS A 135 8.52 22.54 -22.02
C CYS A 135 7.11 22.18 -21.53
N PRO A 136 6.08 22.34 -22.39
CA PRO A 136 4.74 21.88 -22.08
C PRO A 136 4.74 20.38 -21.82
N TYR A 137 4.07 19.97 -20.74
CA TYR A 137 4.03 18.58 -20.33
C TYR A 137 2.60 18.06 -20.27
N ARG A 138 2.48 16.74 -20.43
CA ARG A 138 1.28 15.98 -20.09
C ARG A 138 1.66 14.85 -19.15
N ALA A 139 0.83 14.62 -18.15
CA ALA A 139 0.97 13.51 -17.23
C ALA A 139 -0.39 12.86 -17.00
N THR A 140 -0.47 11.54 -17.14
CA THR A 140 -1.68 10.77 -16.85
C THR A 140 -1.34 9.51 -16.07
N GLY A 141 -2.24 9.06 -15.20
CA GLY A 141 -2.00 7.86 -14.40
C GLY A 141 -3.21 7.39 -13.60
N VAL A 142 -3.14 6.12 -13.22
CA VAL A 142 -3.99 5.51 -12.20
C VAL A 142 -3.10 5.13 -11.02
N SER A 143 -3.50 5.51 -9.82
CA SER A 143 -2.84 5.09 -8.58
C SER A 143 -3.87 4.61 -7.59
N LEU A 144 -3.66 3.45 -6.97
CA LEU A 144 -4.55 2.97 -5.93
C LEU A 144 -3.80 2.45 -4.71
N ILE A 145 -4.46 2.57 -3.57
CA ILE A 145 -4.07 1.98 -2.29
C ILE A 145 -5.34 1.46 -1.62
N ILE A 146 -5.32 0.22 -1.12
CA ILE A 146 -6.42 -0.34 -0.33
C ILE A 146 -5.91 -0.84 1.02
N HIS A 147 -6.56 -0.41 2.09
CA HIS A 147 -6.37 -0.91 3.46
C HIS A 147 -7.62 -1.68 3.90
N PRO A 148 -7.55 -3.02 3.91
CA PRO A 148 -8.66 -3.86 4.34
C PRO A 148 -8.88 -3.82 5.85
N SER A 149 -10.12 -3.97 6.30
CA SER A 149 -10.46 -4.11 7.71
C SER A 149 -9.98 -5.45 8.29
N ASN A 150 -10.06 -6.54 7.51
CA ASN A 150 -9.66 -7.88 7.94
C ASN A 150 -8.13 -8.07 7.78
N PRO A 151 -7.37 -8.42 8.86
CA PRO A 151 -5.92 -8.67 8.81
C PRO A 151 -5.48 -9.78 7.85
N TRP A 152 -6.38 -10.69 7.45
CA TRP A 152 -6.08 -11.73 6.47
C TRP A 152 -6.05 -11.24 5.02
N VAL A 153 -6.54 -10.03 4.77
CA VAL A 153 -6.46 -9.37 3.46
C VAL A 153 -5.32 -8.34 3.52
N PRO A 154 -4.30 -8.44 2.66
CA PRO A 154 -3.14 -7.57 2.67
C PRO A 154 -3.52 -6.15 2.22
N THR A 155 -2.75 -5.16 2.65
CA THR A 155 -2.75 -3.87 1.96
C THR A 155 -2.09 -4.04 0.59
N ILE A 156 -2.65 -3.39 -0.43
CA ILE A 156 -2.10 -3.40 -1.79
C ILE A 156 -1.96 -1.98 -2.30
N HIS A 157 -0.89 -1.74 -3.06
CA HIS A 157 -0.68 -0.52 -3.82
C HIS A 157 -0.41 -0.88 -5.30
N MET A 158 -0.94 -0.06 -6.21
CA MET A 158 -0.60 -0.13 -7.63
C MET A 158 -0.57 1.27 -8.23
N ASN A 159 0.34 1.48 -9.17
CA ASN A 159 0.45 2.70 -9.95
C ASN A 159 0.78 2.35 -11.40
N ILE A 160 0.12 3.02 -12.34
CA ILE A 160 0.52 3.08 -13.75
C ILE A 160 0.46 4.53 -14.20
N ARG A 161 1.50 4.99 -14.88
CA ARG A 161 1.64 6.40 -15.27
C ARG A 161 2.35 6.56 -16.59
N PHE A 162 2.02 7.65 -17.26
CA PHE A 162 2.67 8.12 -18.46
C PHE A 162 2.98 9.61 -18.30
N PHE A 163 4.17 10.00 -18.76
CA PHE A 163 4.61 11.39 -18.79
C PHE A 163 5.21 11.70 -20.16
N ILE A 164 4.95 12.90 -20.67
CA ILE A 164 5.61 13.46 -21.85
C ILE A 164 5.88 14.95 -21.68
N CYS A 165 7.05 15.39 -22.14
CA CYS A 165 7.47 16.77 -22.27
C CYS A 165 8.37 16.91 -23.50
N GLY A 166 7.87 17.57 -24.55
CA GLY A 166 8.60 17.68 -25.82
C GLY A 166 8.84 16.31 -26.45
N ASP A 167 10.11 15.94 -26.63
CA ASP A 167 10.55 14.64 -27.14
C ASP A 167 10.80 13.59 -26.04
N ARG A 168 10.79 14.00 -24.77
CA ARG A 168 11.02 13.10 -23.64
C ARG A 168 9.70 12.55 -23.14
N TRP A 169 9.56 11.23 -23.15
CA TRP A 169 8.40 10.54 -22.61
C TRP A 169 8.82 9.25 -21.93
N TRP A 170 8.00 8.78 -20.99
CA TRP A 170 8.18 7.47 -20.38
C TRP A 170 6.90 6.95 -19.73
N PHE A 171 6.83 5.63 -19.62
CA PHE A 171 5.93 4.94 -18.71
C PHE A 171 6.64 4.60 -17.40
N GLY A 172 5.88 4.62 -16.33
CA GLY A 172 6.30 4.16 -15.00
C GLY A 172 5.14 3.43 -14.33
N GLY A 173 5.45 2.64 -13.32
CA GLY A 173 4.41 1.96 -12.57
C GLY A 173 4.93 0.92 -11.59
N GLY A 174 4.01 0.15 -11.06
CA GLY A 174 4.29 -0.94 -10.16
C GLY A 174 3.05 -1.45 -9.46
N VAL A 175 3.17 -2.62 -8.85
CA VAL A 175 2.21 -3.17 -7.91
C VAL A 175 3.00 -3.86 -6.82
N ASP A 176 2.59 -3.67 -5.58
CA ASP A 176 3.23 -4.29 -4.43
C ASP A 176 2.22 -4.65 -3.34
N LEU A 177 2.56 -5.68 -2.56
CA LEU A 177 1.67 -6.28 -1.59
C LEU A 177 2.26 -6.23 -0.18
N THR A 178 1.47 -5.77 0.78
CA THR A 178 1.83 -5.60 2.19
C THR A 178 0.93 -6.46 3.08
N PRO A 179 1.26 -7.75 3.28
CA PRO A 179 0.47 -8.66 4.12
C PRO A 179 0.74 -8.46 5.62
N TYR A 180 -0.24 -8.90 6.42
CA TYR A 180 -0.13 -8.99 7.88
C TYR A 180 0.02 -10.45 8.33
N TYR A 181 -0.81 -11.33 7.76
CA TYR A 181 -0.75 -12.78 7.94
C TYR A 181 -0.74 -13.47 6.56
N PRO A 182 0.43 -13.54 5.88
CA PRO A 182 0.55 -14.06 4.52
C PRO A 182 0.29 -15.57 4.43
N ILE A 183 -0.38 -16.01 3.35
CA ILE A 183 -0.47 -17.43 2.98
C ILE A 183 0.53 -17.67 1.85
N LEU A 184 1.52 -18.54 2.09
CA LEU A 184 2.65 -18.73 1.17
C LEU A 184 2.22 -19.04 -0.26
N SER A 185 1.25 -19.94 -0.45
CA SER A 185 0.74 -20.30 -1.78
C SER A 185 0.13 -19.11 -2.53
N GLN A 186 -0.59 -18.21 -1.85
CA GLN A 186 -1.13 -17.00 -2.47
C GLN A 186 -0.02 -16.00 -2.82
N VAL A 187 1.03 -15.92 -2.01
CA VAL A 187 2.22 -15.09 -2.29
C VAL A 187 2.96 -15.58 -3.54
N VAL A 188 3.20 -16.90 -3.64
CA VAL A 188 3.83 -17.51 -4.81
C VAL A 188 2.97 -17.28 -6.06
N GLU A 189 1.66 -17.51 -5.96
CA GLU A 189 0.73 -17.29 -7.06
C GLU A 189 0.69 -15.82 -7.52
N PHE A 190 0.70 -14.86 -6.59
CA PHE A 190 0.79 -13.44 -6.90
C PHE A 190 2.03 -13.13 -7.75
N HIS A 191 3.20 -13.62 -7.34
CA HIS A 191 4.44 -13.40 -8.08
C HIS A 191 4.50 -14.18 -9.40
N ARG A 192 3.87 -15.35 -9.48
CA ARG A 192 3.77 -16.15 -10.71
C ARG A 192 2.99 -15.40 -11.78
N LEU A 193 1.84 -14.81 -11.42
CA LEU A 193 1.02 -13.98 -12.32
C LEU A 193 1.77 -12.74 -12.81
N LEU A 194 2.58 -12.12 -11.94
CA LEU A 194 3.44 -11.00 -12.34
C LEU A 194 4.51 -11.43 -13.33
N ARG A 195 5.11 -12.62 -13.15
CA ARG A 195 6.09 -13.17 -14.10
C ARG A 195 5.44 -13.44 -15.45
N GLU A 196 4.25 -14.03 -15.49
CA GLU A 196 3.51 -14.28 -16.74
C GLU A 196 3.27 -12.98 -17.53
N LEU A 197 2.85 -11.90 -16.85
CA LEU A 197 2.68 -10.60 -17.51
C LEU A 197 4.00 -10.06 -18.07
N CYS A 198 5.08 -10.17 -17.30
CA CYS A 198 6.41 -9.77 -17.76
C CYS A 198 6.85 -10.58 -19.00
N GLU A 199 6.64 -11.90 -19.00
CA GLU A 199 6.93 -12.79 -20.12
C GLU A 199 6.11 -12.42 -21.37
N GLU A 200 4.80 -12.20 -21.22
CA GLU A 200 3.89 -11.81 -22.31
C GLU A 200 4.34 -10.52 -23.01
N HIS A 201 4.83 -9.55 -22.23
CA HIS A 201 5.28 -8.27 -22.75
C HIS A 201 6.78 -8.19 -22.97
N GLY A 202 7.54 -9.28 -22.84
CA GLY A 202 9.00 -9.28 -23.04
C GLY A 202 9.73 -8.25 -22.15
N VAL A 203 9.36 -8.20 -20.88
CA VAL A 203 9.95 -7.40 -19.81
C VAL A 203 10.57 -8.36 -18.77
N SER A 204 11.70 -8.00 -18.16
CA SER A 204 12.34 -8.86 -17.15
C SER A 204 11.64 -8.75 -15.79
N TYR A 205 10.97 -9.83 -15.37
CA TYR A 205 10.41 -9.96 -14.02
C TYR A 205 11.47 -9.75 -12.94
N ASP A 206 12.62 -10.42 -13.05
CA ASP A 206 13.69 -10.35 -12.04
C ASP A 206 14.17 -8.90 -11.83
N THR A 207 14.35 -8.15 -12.93
CA THR A 207 14.76 -6.75 -12.88
C THR A 207 13.71 -5.89 -12.18
N LEU A 208 12.43 -6.04 -12.56
CA LEU A 208 11.36 -5.22 -12.00
C LEU A 208 11.02 -5.59 -10.56
N LYS A 209 11.17 -6.87 -10.20
CA LYS A 209 11.00 -7.36 -8.85
C LYS A 209 12.12 -6.87 -7.95
N GLN A 210 13.38 -6.98 -8.38
CA GLN A 210 14.52 -6.46 -7.62
C GLN A 210 14.36 -4.96 -7.35
N ARG A 211 13.94 -4.19 -8.36
CA ARG A 211 13.64 -2.75 -8.18
C ARG A 211 12.53 -2.50 -7.17
N CYS A 212 11.52 -3.37 -7.13
CA CYS A 212 10.43 -3.27 -6.16
C CYS A 212 10.93 -3.51 -4.73
N ASP A 213 11.72 -4.57 -4.54
CA ASP A 213 12.36 -4.90 -3.27
C ASP A 213 13.22 -3.75 -2.75
N GLU A 214 14.06 -3.18 -3.62
CA GLU A 214 14.94 -2.05 -3.28
C GLU A 214 14.17 -0.75 -3.00
N TYR A 215 13.12 -0.45 -3.78
CA TYR A 215 12.34 0.77 -3.62
C TYR A 215 11.54 0.75 -2.32
N PHE A 216 10.91 -0.37 -1.96
CA PHE A 216 10.03 -0.49 -0.80
C PHE A 216 10.77 -0.98 0.47
N TRP A 217 12.02 -0.55 0.64
CA TRP A 217 12.86 -0.87 1.79
C TRP A 217 12.84 0.22 2.87
N LEU A 218 12.59 -0.15 4.12
CA LEU A 218 12.63 0.76 5.27
C LEU A 218 14.01 0.68 5.93
N ALA A 219 14.95 1.51 5.47
CA ALA A 219 16.35 1.46 5.93
C ALA A 219 16.51 1.57 7.45
N HIS A 220 15.72 2.41 8.12
CA HIS A 220 15.79 2.59 9.58
C HIS A 220 15.15 1.44 10.39
N ARG A 221 14.41 0.54 9.74
CA ARG A 221 13.82 -0.66 10.35
C ARG A 221 14.52 -1.95 9.91
N ASN A 222 15.34 -1.88 8.86
CA ASN A 222 15.99 -3.02 8.23
C ASN A 222 14.97 -4.10 7.82
N GLU A 223 13.87 -3.68 7.20
CA GLU A 223 12.79 -4.57 6.72
C GLU A 223 12.22 -4.03 5.40
N SER A 224 11.65 -4.92 4.58
CA SER A 224 10.80 -4.50 3.47
C SER A 224 9.42 -4.07 3.96
N ARG A 225 8.76 -3.16 3.23
CA ARG A 225 7.38 -2.75 3.53
C ARG A 225 6.42 -3.93 3.50
N GLY A 226 6.65 -4.86 2.56
CA GLY A 226 5.87 -6.06 2.32
C GLY A 226 6.66 -7.09 1.50
N ILE A 227 5.96 -7.90 0.70
CA ILE A 227 6.55 -9.00 -0.09
C ILE A 227 7.00 -8.59 -1.50
N GLY A 228 7.04 -7.28 -1.77
CA GLY A 228 7.38 -6.72 -3.07
C GLY A 228 6.30 -6.94 -4.13
N GLY A 229 6.73 -7.03 -5.38
CA GLY A 229 5.90 -7.12 -6.58
C GLY A 229 6.69 -6.63 -7.78
N LEU A 230 6.15 -5.72 -8.59
CA LEU A 230 6.88 -5.07 -9.69
C LEU A 230 7.02 -3.57 -9.43
N PHE A 231 8.17 -3.01 -9.79
CA PHE A 231 8.36 -1.56 -9.83
C PHE A 231 9.22 -1.17 -11.04
N TRP A 232 8.77 -0.17 -11.79
CA TRP A 232 9.56 0.45 -12.83
C TRP A 232 9.34 1.95 -12.92
N ASP A 233 10.35 2.61 -13.44
CA ASP A 233 10.28 3.97 -13.91
C ASP A 233 11.05 4.08 -15.22
N SER A 234 10.78 5.14 -15.98
CA SER A 234 11.59 5.54 -17.14
C SER A 234 11.59 4.55 -18.33
N MET A 235 10.54 3.74 -18.52
CA MET A 235 10.39 2.92 -19.73
C MET A 235 10.02 3.79 -20.94
N SER A 236 10.93 3.91 -21.90
CA SER A 236 10.89 4.91 -22.99
C SER A 236 11.37 4.37 -24.35
N ASP A 237 11.53 3.05 -24.45
CA ASP A 237 12.17 2.35 -25.57
C ASP A 237 11.22 1.78 -26.63
N ASP A 238 9.93 1.59 -26.31
CA ASP A 238 8.88 1.24 -27.27
C ASP A 238 7.53 1.72 -26.74
N PHE A 239 6.91 2.68 -27.41
CA PHE A 239 5.70 3.33 -26.91
C PHE A 239 4.53 2.36 -26.81
N GLU A 240 4.23 1.59 -27.86
CA GLU A 240 3.06 0.71 -27.89
C GLU A 240 3.26 -0.49 -26.96
N LYS A 241 4.48 -1.05 -26.91
CA LYS A 241 4.81 -2.13 -25.98
C LYS A 241 4.71 -1.68 -24.53
N ASN A 242 5.27 -0.51 -24.19
CA ASN A 242 5.26 0.01 -22.82
C ASN A 242 3.86 0.43 -22.38
N LYS A 243 3.07 1.00 -23.30
CA LYS A 243 1.64 1.27 -23.11
C LYS A 243 0.89 -0.03 -22.80
N ALA A 244 1.05 -1.05 -23.63
CA ALA A 244 0.38 -2.34 -23.46
C ALA A 244 0.73 -3.00 -22.13
N PHE A 245 2.00 -2.97 -21.73
CA PHE A 245 2.45 -3.49 -20.43
C PHE A 245 1.83 -2.73 -19.24
N ALA A 246 1.79 -1.40 -19.29
CA ALA A 246 1.18 -0.59 -18.25
C ALA A 246 -0.33 -0.88 -18.10
N ILE A 247 -1.07 -0.93 -19.22
CA ILE A 247 -2.50 -1.28 -19.20
C ILE A 247 -2.70 -2.73 -18.73
N GLY A 248 -1.85 -3.66 -19.19
CA GLY A 248 -1.85 -5.06 -18.80
C GLY A 248 -1.72 -5.22 -17.28
N LEU A 249 -0.77 -4.52 -16.64
CA LEU A 249 -0.65 -4.52 -15.18
C LEU A 249 -1.92 -3.98 -14.51
N GLY A 250 -2.42 -2.83 -14.99
CA GLY A 250 -3.61 -2.20 -14.44
C GLY A 250 -4.81 -3.15 -14.41
N ARG A 251 -5.02 -3.92 -15.48
CA ARG A 251 -6.09 -4.93 -15.57
C ARG A 251 -5.79 -6.18 -14.75
N LEU A 252 -4.53 -6.62 -14.71
CA LEU A 252 -4.10 -7.77 -13.93
C LEU A 252 -4.34 -7.59 -12.43
N PHE A 253 -4.40 -6.35 -11.94
CA PHE A 253 -4.75 -6.02 -10.54
C PHE A 253 -5.96 -6.80 -10.02
N ILE A 254 -7.02 -6.94 -10.83
CA ILE A 254 -8.26 -7.62 -10.45
C ILE A 254 -7.97 -9.08 -10.07
N LYS A 255 -7.19 -9.78 -10.90
CA LYS A 255 -6.79 -11.17 -10.64
C LYS A 255 -5.85 -11.27 -9.45
N LEU A 256 -4.86 -10.39 -9.36
CA LEU A 256 -3.87 -10.37 -8.29
C LEU A 256 -4.53 -10.18 -6.92
N TYR A 257 -5.38 -9.16 -6.80
CA TYR A 257 -5.99 -8.85 -5.51
C TYR A 257 -7.14 -9.81 -5.19
N GLY A 258 -7.82 -10.34 -6.22
CA GLY A 258 -8.83 -11.39 -6.08
C GLY A 258 -8.35 -12.59 -5.27
N LEU A 259 -7.08 -13.01 -5.42
CA LEU A 259 -6.47 -14.08 -4.64
C LEU A 259 -6.66 -13.90 -3.13
N PHE A 260 -6.60 -12.65 -2.65
CA PHE A 260 -6.60 -12.34 -1.22
C PHE A 260 -7.95 -11.83 -0.73
N VAL A 261 -8.79 -11.27 -1.60
CA VAL A 261 -10.14 -10.81 -1.25
C VAL A 261 -11.01 -11.95 -0.71
N GLU A 262 -10.76 -13.18 -1.13
CA GLU A 262 -11.45 -14.37 -0.61
C GLU A 262 -11.21 -14.58 0.89
N ASN A 263 -10.05 -14.13 1.40
CA ASN A 263 -9.68 -14.21 2.81
C ASN A 263 -10.52 -13.29 3.70
N GLN A 264 -11.33 -12.39 3.13
CA GLN A 264 -12.15 -11.44 3.91
C GLN A 264 -13.12 -12.13 4.89
N ARG A 265 -13.45 -13.40 4.64
CA ARG A 265 -14.36 -14.21 5.47
C ARG A 265 -13.65 -14.95 6.60
N LEU A 266 -12.31 -14.94 6.62
CA LEU A 266 -11.55 -15.62 7.66
C LEU A 266 -11.69 -14.86 9.00
N PRO A 267 -12.04 -15.55 10.10
CA PRO A 267 -12.12 -14.91 11.40
C PRO A 267 -10.72 -14.46 11.85
N TYR A 268 -10.68 -13.36 12.59
CA TYR A 268 -9.47 -12.85 13.20
C TYR A 268 -9.72 -12.47 14.66
N THR A 269 -8.66 -12.50 15.47
CA THR A 269 -8.69 -12.12 16.87
C THR A 269 -8.36 -10.63 17.06
N GLN A 270 -8.70 -10.07 18.23
CA GLN A 270 -8.30 -8.69 18.56
C GLN A 270 -6.77 -8.52 18.49
N ALA A 271 -5.99 -9.52 18.92
CA ALA A 271 -4.53 -9.46 18.84
C ALA A 271 -4.03 -9.32 17.40
N GLN A 272 -4.67 -10.03 16.45
CA GLN A 272 -4.33 -9.91 15.03
C GLN A 272 -4.69 -8.55 14.45
N ARG A 273 -5.79 -7.97 14.91
CA ARG A 273 -6.17 -6.60 14.56
C ARG A 273 -5.18 -5.57 15.11
N GLU A 274 -4.76 -5.69 16.37
CA GLU A 274 -3.73 -4.82 16.96
C GLU A 274 -2.40 -4.91 16.19
N PHE A 275 -1.99 -6.12 15.81
CA PHE A 275 -0.78 -6.31 15.01
C PHE A 275 -0.92 -5.71 13.61
N GLN A 276 -2.10 -5.79 12.98
CA GLN A 276 -2.38 -5.11 11.72
C GLN A 276 -2.20 -3.58 11.85
N LEU A 277 -2.76 -2.97 12.91
CA LEU A 277 -2.62 -1.54 13.18
C LEU A 277 -1.16 -1.15 13.44
N TYR A 278 -0.40 -2.01 14.12
CA TYR A 278 1.03 -1.87 14.32
C TYR A 278 1.81 -1.88 12.99
N ARG A 279 1.57 -2.88 12.14
CA ARG A 279 2.20 -2.97 10.81
C ARG A 279 1.80 -1.82 9.88
N ARG A 280 0.58 -1.30 9.97
CA ARG A 280 0.18 -0.09 9.25
C ARG A 280 0.98 1.14 9.64
N GLY A 281 1.54 1.20 10.86
CA GLY A 281 2.52 2.21 11.24
C GLY A 281 3.74 2.21 10.31
N ARG A 282 4.26 1.04 9.92
CA ARG A 282 5.37 0.93 8.96
C ARG A 282 5.02 1.43 7.57
N TYR A 283 3.77 1.23 7.15
CA TYR A 283 3.28 1.77 5.89
C TYR A 283 3.30 3.32 5.91
N VAL A 284 2.90 3.93 7.04
CA VAL A 284 2.99 5.38 7.26
C VAL A 284 4.45 5.85 7.29
N GLU A 285 5.33 5.16 8.03
CA GLU A 285 6.76 5.46 8.07
C GLU A 285 7.35 5.49 6.66
N PHE A 286 7.08 4.49 5.83
CA PHE A 286 7.58 4.45 4.45
C PHE A 286 7.05 5.62 3.62
N ASN A 287 5.73 5.84 3.61
CA ASN A 287 5.13 6.87 2.76
C ASN A 287 5.60 8.27 3.11
N LEU A 288 5.83 8.57 4.39
CA LEU A 288 6.26 9.91 4.80
C LEU A 288 7.78 10.13 4.69
N ILE A 289 8.58 9.07 4.86
CA ILE A 289 10.05 9.19 4.94
C ILE A 289 10.75 8.86 3.62
N TYR A 290 10.24 7.88 2.85
CA TYR A 290 10.96 7.32 1.70
C TYR A 290 10.21 7.46 0.38
N ASP A 291 8.87 7.45 0.39
CA ASP A 291 8.12 7.48 -0.85
C ASP A 291 8.31 8.80 -1.62
N ARG A 292 9.00 8.69 -2.77
CA ARG A 292 9.34 9.83 -3.63
C ARG A 292 8.09 10.55 -4.14
N GLY A 293 7.01 9.81 -4.41
CA GLY A 293 5.74 10.37 -4.87
C GLY A 293 5.06 11.23 -3.83
N THR A 294 4.93 10.72 -2.61
CA THR A 294 4.36 11.47 -1.48
C THR A 294 5.17 12.73 -1.19
N GLN A 295 6.50 12.63 -1.11
CA GLN A 295 7.36 13.79 -0.85
C GLN A 295 7.27 14.84 -1.95
N PHE A 296 7.33 14.42 -3.22
CA PHE A 296 7.21 15.33 -4.35
C PHE A 296 5.84 16.01 -4.38
N GLY A 297 4.77 15.24 -4.19
CA GLY A 297 3.42 15.75 -4.11
C GLY A 297 3.29 16.83 -3.03
N LEU A 298 3.71 16.55 -1.79
CA LEU A 298 3.62 17.53 -0.69
C LEU A 298 4.50 18.77 -0.93
N LYS A 299 5.75 18.60 -1.38
CA LYS A 299 6.68 19.72 -1.63
C LYS A 299 6.26 20.60 -2.81
N SER A 300 5.51 20.05 -3.75
CA SER A 300 4.97 20.78 -4.91
C SER A 300 3.59 21.39 -4.66
N ASN A 301 3.19 21.41 -3.38
CA ASN A 301 1.88 21.81 -2.84
C ASN A 301 0.71 21.02 -3.44
N GLY A 302 0.95 19.76 -3.76
CA GLY A 302 -0.03 18.85 -4.29
C GLY A 302 -1.37 18.84 -3.61
N ARG A 303 -2.42 18.32 -4.27
CA ARG A 303 -3.72 18.13 -3.61
C ARG A 303 -3.53 17.17 -2.43
N THR A 304 -3.32 17.74 -1.25
CA THR A 304 -2.89 17.03 -0.05
C THR A 304 -3.82 15.86 0.27
N GLU A 305 -5.13 16.07 0.16
CA GLU A 305 -6.14 15.02 0.40
C GLU A 305 -6.01 13.83 -0.57
N SER A 306 -5.66 14.07 -1.84
CA SER A 306 -5.42 12.97 -2.81
C SER A 306 -4.10 12.25 -2.56
N ILE A 307 -3.10 12.93 -2.00
CA ILE A 307 -1.78 12.35 -1.72
C ILE A 307 -1.83 11.51 -0.43
N LEU A 308 -2.41 12.07 0.63
CA LEU A 308 -2.48 11.45 1.96
C LEU A 308 -3.62 10.44 2.10
N VAL A 309 -4.47 10.25 1.08
CA VAL A 309 -5.43 9.14 1.05
C VAL A 309 -4.74 7.77 1.11
N SER A 310 -3.46 7.71 0.73
CA SER A 310 -2.58 6.54 0.88
C SER A 310 -2.31 6.15 2.33
N LEU A 311 -2.57 7.03 3.30
CA LEU A 311 -2.38 6.72 4.71
C LEU A 311 -3.60 5.96 5.26
N PRO A 312 -3.41 4.87 6.00
CA PRO A 312 -4.50 4.11 6.61
C PRO A 312 -5.31 4.95 7.62
N ALA A 313 -6.58 4.59 7.83
CA ALA A 313 -7.47 5.32 8.72
C ALA A 313 -6.99 5.30 10.18
N THR A 314 -6.41 4.18 10.61
CA THR A 314 -5.92 3.97 11.98
C THR A 314 -4.59 3.24 11.95
N VAL A 315 -3.66 3.68 12.79
CA VAL A 315 -2.37 3.04 13.04
C VAL A 315 -2.08 3.02 14.54
N HIS A 316 -1.20 2.12 14.95
CA HIS A 316 -0.71 2.03 16.32
C HIS A 316 0.83 2.00 16.28
N TYR A 317 1.46 2.82 17.12
CA TYR A 317 2.89 2.73 17.40
C TYR A 317 3.12 2.25 18.82
N GLN A 318 3.85 1.14 18.96
CA GLN A 318 4.25 0.61 20.24
C GLN A 318 5.77 0.75 20.42
N TYR A 319 6.18 1.29 21.56
CA TYR A 319 7.59 1.39 21.94
C TYR A 319 8.19 0.00 22.14
N ASP A 320 9.34 -0.24 21.51
CA ASP A 320 10.18 -1.44 21.67
C ASP A 320 9.43 -2.79 21.48
N TYR A 321 8.44 -2.81 20.58
CA TYR A 321 7.75 -4.06 20.24
C TYR A 321 8.64 -4.96 19.38
N THR A 322 8.86 -6.19 19.85
CA THR A 322 9.52 -7.26 19.10
C THR A 322 8.57 -8.46 18.98
N PRO A 323 8.20 -8.88 17.76
CA PRO A 323 7.41 -10.10 17.55
C PRO A 323 8.11 -11.32 18.15
N ARG A 324 7.36 -12.17 18.86
CA ARG A 324 7.92 -13.38 19.47
C ARG A 324 8.20 -14.44 18.39
N PRO A 325 9.37 -15.09 18.40
CA PRO A 325 9.63 -16.24 17.53
C PRO A 325 8.58 -17.34 17.71
N GLY A 326 8.22 -18.03 16.61
CA GLY A 326 7.23 -19.10 16.63
C GLY A 326 5.77 -18.65 16.73
N THR A 327 5.48 -17.34 16.76
CA THR A 327 4.11 -16.82 16.62
C THR A 327 3.81 -16.41 15.17
N PRO A 328 2.52 -16.28 14.79
CA PRO A 328 2.14 -15.76 13.49
C PRO A 328 2.78 -14.40 13.12
N GLU A 329 2.95 -13.51 14.09
CA GLU A 329 3.63 -12.22 13.91
C GLU A 329 5.13 -12.41 13.68
N GLY A 330 5.79 -13.27 14.47
CA GLY A 330 7.21 -13.60 14.26
C GLY A 330 7.47 -14.24 12.90
N TYR A 331 6.54 -15.06 12.42
CA TYR A 331 6.60 -15.70 11.11
C TYR A 331 6.63 -14.68 9.95
N LEU A 332 5.83 -13.61 10.01
CA LEU A 332 5.89 -12.52 9.03
C LEU A 332 7.31 -11.93 8.94
N TYR A 333 7.92 -11.59 10.07
CA TYR A 333 9.23 -10.96 10.11
C TYR A 333 10.36 -11.90 9.72
N ALA A 334 10.30 -13.16 10.14
CA ALA A 334 11.34 -14.14 9.86
C ALA A 334 11.45 -14.47 8.37
N HIS A 335 10.33 -14.44 7.63
CA HIS A 335 10.27 -14.99 6.28
C HIS A 335 9.79 -14.03 5.18
N PHE A 336 8.95 -13.04 5.49
CA PHE A 336 8.25 -12.26 4.44
C PHE A 336 8.70 -10.80 4.32
N LEU A 337 9.32 -10.22 5.36
CA LEU A 337 9.75 -8.81 5.35
C LEU A 337 11.23 -8.64 4.99
N LYS A 338 11.70 -9.47 4.07
CA LYS A 338 13.06 -9.51 3.53
C LYS A 338 13.02 -9.83 2.05
N PHE A 339 14.13 -9.61 1.35
CA PHE A 339 14.23 -9.99 -0.07
C PHE A 339 14.14 -11.50 -0.19
N GLN A 340 13.20 -11.96 -1.01
CA GLN A 340 12.92 -13.38 -1.18
C GLN A 340 12.64 -13.69 -2.65
N ASP A 341 13.24 -14.75 -3.18
CA ASP A 341 12.87 -15.28 -4.49
C ASP A 341 11.68 -16.22 -4.34
N TRP A 342 10.48 -15.67 -4.55
CA TRP A 342 9.23 -16.38 -4.35
C TRP A 342 8.98 -17.51 -5.35
N LEU A 343 9.67 -17.50 -6.50
CA LEU A 343 9.41 -18.43 -7.59
C LEU A 343 10.42 -19.59 -7.66
N ASN A 344 11.48 -19.52 -6.85
CA ASN A 344 12.54 -20.52 -6.78
C ASN A 344 12.76 -21.05 -5.35
N LEU A 345 11.67 -21.19 -4.57
CA LEU A 345 11.71 -21.78 -3.23
C LEU A 345 11.93 -23.29 -3.31
N ASP A 346 13.01 -23.78 -2.72
CA ASP A 346 13.26 -25.21 -2.63
C ASP A 346 12.43 -25.88 -1.51
N GLN A 347 12.59 -27.19 -1.33
CA GLN A 347 11.85 -27.91 -0.29
C GLN A 347 12.22 -27.44 1.12
N ALA A 348 13.49 -27.12 1.36
CA ALA A 348 13.96 -26.65 2.66
C ALA A 348 13.41 -25.25 2.97
N ASP A 349 13.31 -24.37 1.97
CA ASP A 349 12.66 -23.07 2.09
C ASP A 349 11.19 -23.22 2.47
N GLN A 350 10.46 -24.11 1.77
CA GLN A 350 9.04 -24.35 2.04
C GLN A 350 8.82 -24.95 3.44
N GLU A 351 9.68 -25.88 3.87
CA GLU A 351 9.64 -26.44 5.21
C GLU A 351 9.93 -25.37 6.27
N ALA A 352 10.95 -24.53 6.06
CA ALA A 352 11.29 -23.42 6.95
C ALA A 352 10.19 -22.34 7.00
N MET A 353 9.47 -22.15 5.90
CA MET A 353 8.31 -21.27 5.77
C MET A 353 6.99 -21.98 6.05
N SER A 354 7.02 -23.05 6.86
CA SER A 354 5.78 -23.64 7.35
C SER A 354 5.13 -22.74 8.41
N PRO A 355 3.82 -22.49 8.32
CA PRO A 355 3.15 -21.65 9.29
C PRO A 355 3.20 -22.27 10.70
N PRO A 356 3.32 -21.46 11.78
CA PRO A 356 3.31 -21.97 13.14
C PRO A 356 1.97 -22.65 13.51
N PRO A 357 1.91 -23.50 14.56
CA PRO A 357 0.69 -24.25 14.91
C PRO A 357 -0.56 -23.40 15.15
N ASN A 358 -0.39 -22.15 15.61
CA ASN A 358 -1.49 -21.21 15.87
C ASN A 358 -1.74 -20.22 14.71
N TYR A 359 -1.22 -20.52 13.51
CA TYR A 359 -1.42 -19.68 12.33
C TYR A 359 -2.81 -19.85 11.71
N CYS A 360 -3.59 -20.86 12.11
CA CYS A 360 -4.88 -21.10 11.48
C CYS A 360 -5.93 -20.05 11.89
N PRO A 361 -6.69 -19.50 10.92
CA PRO A 361 -8.00 -18.96 11.22
C PRO A 361 -8.86 -20.15 11.63
N ALA A 362 -9.10 -20.35 12.93
CA ALA A 362 -10.01 -21.41 13.37
C ALA A 362 -11.34 -21.22 12.61
N PRO A 363 -11.85 -22.22 11.86
CA PRO A 363 -13.13 -22.06 11.20
C PRO A 363 -14.17 -21.74 12.27
N ALA A 364 -14.95 -20.66 12.06
CA ALA A 364 -16.13 -20.42 12.85
C ALA A 364 -16.94 -21.72 12.84
N ALA A 365 -17.12 -22.31 14.02
CA ALA A 365 -17.82 -23.57 14.18
C ALA A 365 -19.10 -23.52 13.34
N SER A 366 -19.20 -24.41 12.35
CA SER A 366 -20.39 -24.62 11.57
C SER A 366 -21.59 -24.63 12.52
N ILE A 367 -22.52 -23.71 12.31
CA ILE A 367 -23.86 -23.76 12.92
C ILE A 367 -24.32 -25.21 12.77
N GLN A 368 -24.49 -25.90 13.90
CA GLN A 368 -24.89 -27.29 13.95
C GLN A 368 -26.30 -27.42 13.36
N THR A 369 -26.40 -27.61 12.05
CA THR A 369 -27.56 -28.31 11.49
C THR A 369 -27.38 -29.78 11.83
N ARG A 370 -28.28 -30.29 12.67
CA ARG A 370 -28.38 -31.70 13.08
C ARG A 370 -28.12 -32.64 11.88
N PRO A 371 -27.30 -33.69 12.03
CA PRO A 371 -27.12 -34.65 10.96
C PRO A 371 -28.34 -35.57 10.87
N SER A 372 -28.96 -35.61 9.69
CA SER A 372 -29.71 -36.77 9.24
C SER A 372 -28.73 -37.91 8.95
N SER A 373 -29.18 -39.12 9.24
CA SER A 373 -28.43 -40.38 9.25
C SER A 373 -27.70 -40.70 7.94
N GLY A 374 -26.43 -41.11 8.07
CA GLY A 374 -25.81 -42.13 7.21
C GLY A 374 -25.10 -41.65 5.95
N ALA A 375 -23.83 -41.26 6.07
CA ALA A 375 -22.82 -41.46 5.02
C ALA A 375 -21.40 -41.34 5.62
N LYS A 376 -20.50 -42.24 5.21
CA LYS A 376 -19.09 -42.33 5.65
C LYS A 376 -18.28 -41.13 5.12
N CYS A 377 -17.45 -40.54 5.99
CA CYS A 377 -16.53 -39.45 5.67
C CYS A 377 -15.25 -39.98 4.98
N PRO A 378 -14.80 -39.42 3.84
CA PRO A 378 -13.65 -39.94 3.11
C PRO A 378 -12.42 -39.04 3.27
N PHE A 379 -11.90 -38.78 4.48
CA PHE A 379 -10.54 -38.23 4.67
C PHE A 379 -10.01 -38.65 6.05
N SER A 380 -9.34 -39.80 6.10
CA SER A 380 -8.50 -40.19 7.23
C SER A 380 -7.08 -39.72 6.97
N THR A 381 -6.61 -38.71 7.71
CA THR A 381 -5.23 -38.49 8.20
C THR A 381 -5.03 -37.01 8.49
N CYS A 382 -5.42 -36.58 9.69
CA CYS A 382 -4.96 -35.31 10.26
C CYS A 382 -4.58 -35.58 11.73
N PRO A 383 -3.31 -35.43 12.14
CA PRO A 383 -2.87 -35.74 13.49
C PRO A 383 -2.97 -34.49 14.37
N CYS A 384 -4.17 -34.16 14.84
CA CYS A 384 -4.37 -33.17 15.89
C CYS A 384 -5.02 -33.84 17.11
N PRO A 385 -4.35 -33.88 18.28
CA PRO A 385 -5.00 -34.32 19.51
C PRO A 385 -5.90 -33.20 20.05
N CYS A 386 -7.22 -33.34 19.86
CA CYS A 386 -8.22 -32.53 20.57
C CYS A 386 -8.35 -32.99 22.04
N PRO A 387 -8.20 -32.11 23.05
CA PRO A 387 -8.65 -32.39 24.40
C PRO A 387 -10.06 -31.83 24.60
N CYS A 388 -11.07 -32.70 24.54
CA CYS A 388 -12.41 -32.41 25.01
C CYS A 388 -12.61 -32.99 26.42
N ALA A 389 -13.00 -32.10 27.34
CA ALA A 389 -13.70 -32.35 28.61
C ALA A 389 -12.96 -33.03 29.77
N SER A 390 -12.62 -32.25 30.81
CA SER A 390 -13.37 -32.23 32.09
C SER A 390 -12.59 -31.51 33.19
N ALA A 391 -13.25 -30.57 33.88
CA ALA A 391 -13.23 -30.36 35.33
C ALA A 391 -13.46 -28.88 35.68
N ALA A 392 -14.66 -28.60 36.15
CA ALA A 392 -15.02 -27.41 36.90
C ALA A 392 -14.27 -27.38 38.24
N GLY A 393 -13.89 -26.19 38.70
CA GLY A 393 -13.26 -26.01 40.00
C GLY A 393 -12.96 -24.55 40.31
N SER A 394 -13.95 -23.88 40.90
CA SER A 394 -13.85 -22.57 41.54
C SER A 394 -12.69 -22.48 42.54
N ASN A 395 -11.97 -21.35 42.59
CA ASN A 395 -11.76 -20.63 43.84
C ASN A 395 -11.26 -19.20 43.63
N ARG A 396 -11.97 -18.28 44.30
CA ARG A 396 -11.58 -16.89 44.57
C ARG A 396 -10.51 -16.88 45.66
N PHE A 397 -9.48 -16.05 45.52
CA PHE A 397 -8.86 -15.32 46.63
C PHE A 397 -8.24 -14.03 46.09
N GLY A 398 -8.67 -12.90 46.64
CA GLY A 398 -7.96 -11.62 46.52
C GLY A 398 -7.20 -11.33 47.81
N CYS A 399 -6.10 -10.58 47.70
CA CYS A 399 -5.77 -9.48 48.61
C CYS A 399 -4.47 -8.76 48.19
N HIS A 400 -4.60 -7.44 48.06
CA HIS A 400 -3.70 -6.36 48.48
C HIS A 400 -2.18 -6.40 48.23
N ALA A 401 -1.79 -5.48 47.34
CA ALA A 401 -0.88 -4.34 47.56
C ALA A 401 0.57 -4.56 48.02
N ARG A 402 1.51 -4.03 47.21
CA ARG A 402 2.61 -3.16 47.68
C ARG A 402 3.09 -2.25 46.54
N ILE A 403 2.83 -0.97 46.73
CA ILE A 403 3.49 0.15 46.03
C ILE A 403 4.85 0.34 46.70
N ALA A 404 5.93 0.38 45.90
CA ALA A 404 7.23 0.84 46.34
C ALA A 404 7.80 1.83 45.31
N SER A 405 7.75 3.11 45.68
CA SER A 405 8.49 4.21 45.05
C SER A 405 9.97 3.88 44.98
N HIS A 406 10.60 4.13 43.82
CA HIS A 406 11.99 4.57 43.75
C HIS A 406 12.07 5.67 42.68
N ALA A 407 11.96 6.91 43.15
CA ALA A 407 12.55 8.07 42.49
C ALA A 407 14.07 8.06 42.73
N ILE A 408 14.80 8.83 41.91
CA ILE A 408 16.26 9.07 41.89
C ILE A 408 16.94 8.40 40.68
N THR A 409 16.87 9.04 39.51
CA THR A 409 18.06 9.53 38.75
C THR A 409 17.62 10.30 37.49
N ALA A 410 17.08 11.52 37.68
CA ALA A 410 16.79 12.46 36.60
C ALA A 410 17.82 13.61 36.51
N GLY A 411 19.02 13.42 37.09
CA GLY A 411 20.00 14.49 37.29
C GLY A 411 21.24 14.49 36.39
N VAL A 412 21.44 13.49 35.52
CA VAL A 412 22.71 13.34 34.77
C VAL A 412 22.56 13.51 33.25
N VAL A 413 21.35 13.48 32.71
CA VAL A 413 21.11 13.60 31.25
C VAL A 413 21.10 15.06 30.76
N LEU A 414 20.89 16.04 31.66
CA LEU A 414 20.79 17.47 31.30
C LEU A 414 22.15 18.18 31.11
N ALA A 415 23.26 17.60 31.55
CA ALA A 415 24.58 18.24 31.42
C ALA A 415 25.32 17.90 30.11
N LEU A 416 24.94 16.84 29.40
CA LEU A 416 25.57 16.42 28.13
C LEU A 416 24.82 16.93 26.89
N GLY A 417 23.55 17.35 27.03
CA GLY A 417 22.74 17.89 25.92
C GLY A 417 23.09 19.33 25.52
N ALA A 418 23.63 20.13 26.44
CA ALA A 418 23.94 21.55 26.16
C ALA A 418 25.23 21.75 25.33
N ALA A 419 26.15 20.78 25.32
CA ALA A 419 27.40 20.87 24.55
C ALA A 419 27.25 20.47 23.07
N PHE A 420 26.24 19.67 22.72
CA PHE A 420 25.99 19.24 21.33
C PHE A 420 25.10 20.23 20.54
N TYR A 421 24.24 20.99 21.21
CA TYR A 421 23.31 21.91 20.55
C TYR A 421 24.01 23.10 19.89
N HIS A 422 25.20 23.50 20.38
CA HIS A 422 25.91 24.66 19.84
C HIS A 422 26.72 24.38 18.56
N LYS A 423 26.89 23.11 18.18
CA LYS A 423 27.68 22.70 16.99
C LYS A 423 26.81 22.35 15.77
N PHE A 424 25.50 22.15 15.96
CA PHE A 424 24.58 21.72 14.89
C PHE A 424 23.88 22.87 14.16
N LEU A 425 23.95 24.11 14.65
CA LEU A 425 23.30 25.29 14.04
C LEU A 425 24.26 26.16 13.19
N ARG A 426 25.37 25.61 12.69
CA ARG A 426 26.32 26.31 11.80
C ARG A 426 26.86 25.48 10.63
N GLN A 427 26.13 24.46 10.20
CA GLN A 427 26.29 23.78 8.91
C GLN A 427 24.91 23.64 8.29
#